data_AF-A0A0C2GT72-F1
#
_entry.id   AF-A0A0C2GT72-F1
#
_cell.length_a   1.000
_cell.length_b   1.000
_cell.length_c   1.000
_cell.angle_alpha   90.00
_cell.angle_beta   90.00
_cell.angle_gamma   90.00
#
_symmetry.space_group_name_H-M   'P 1'
#
loop_
_entity.id
_entity.type
_entity.pdbx_description
1 polymer ?
#
loop_
_entity_poly.entity_id
_entity_poly.type
_entity_poly.pdbx_seq_one_letter_code
_entity_poly.pdbx_strand_id
1 'polypeptide(L)'
;MKYMGDQPSRRSRLGTDLTDNIFKPAIAHEILRDELYCQLLRQVTMNPSMLSEERGWELIWLATGLFAPSTSLMKEVYFPDQSDEAIEVESSTRARDFCHRIAHRLALKKRDGFSLFVKIKEKVLAVPESEFFFDFVRQLSDWIQNNHALKETPIIPANYQVFFMRKLWMNVKPGDDRNADLIFHYHQECPKYLLGYHKISKQEAIELGAIILRAITKDSKNAPLAQIPQLLSELVPKDMMRLSSTSEWKKLISSAYVKVEHLTSHQAKIDFLTLIAKKETFGSAFFPVSQYSDLSLPDKLLIAINQNGVHLYDAESKVLITQKGKVQYKASAVTLPSHLPPPPTPPSFLNDAYYKYGEHYYIHRRYITVPIQRYLQLDER
;
A
#
# COMPACT_ATOMS: atom_id res chain seq x y z
N MET A 1 -29.74 21.81 11.94
CA MET A 1 -31.05 21.84 11.25
C MET A 1 -31.98 22.94 11.77
N LYS A 2 -32.75 22.76 12.87
CA LYS A 2 -33.72 23.79 13.34
C LYS A 2 -33.10 25.16 13.61
N TYR A 3 -31.92 25.21 14.23
CA TYR A 3 -31.20 26.47 14.50
C TYR A 3 -30.76 27.19 13.21
N MET A 4 -30.37 26.42 12.18
CA MET A 4 -29.89 26.94 10.90
C MET A 4 -31.02 27.34 9.94
N GLY A 5 -32.29 27.15 10.34
CA GLY A 5 -33.45 27.44 9.48
C GLY A 5 -33.77 26.35 8.45
N ASP A 6 -33.02 25.25 8.43
CA ASP A 6 -33.23 24.14 7.47
C ASP A 6 -34.45 23.26 7.81
N GLN A 7 -35.01 23.43 9.00
CA GLN A 7 -36.18 22.68 9.44
C GLN A 7 -37.13 23.59 10.22
N PRO A 8 -38.47 23.47 10.02
CA PRO A 8 -39.42 24.25 10.80
C PRO A 8 -39.26 23.98 12.30
N SER A 9 -39.18 25.07 13.07
CA SER A 9 -39.13 25.05 14.52
C SER A 9 -40.34 25.78 15.09
N ARG A 10 -40.90 25.27 16.19
CA ARG A 10 -41.85 26.05 16.99
C ARG A 10 -41.11 27.25 17.59
N ARG A 11 -41.80 28.38 17.75
CA ARG A 11 -41.25 29.55 18.46
C ARG A 11 -40.81 29.10 19.85
N SER A 12 -39.51 29.16 20.08
CA SER A 12 -38.88 28.85 21.35
C SER A 12 -39.14 29.97 22.34
N ARG A 13 -39.29 29.64 23.64
CA ARG A 13 -39.61 30.61 24.70
C ARG A 13 -38.37 31.35 25.20
N LEU A 14 -37.18 30.74 25.06
CA LEU A 14 -35.89 31.30 25.43
C LEU A 14 -34.95 31.23 24.23
N GLY A 15 -34.22 32.30 23.91
CA GLY A 15 -33.31 32.35 22.75
C GLY A 15 -32.24 31.24 22.71
N THR A 16 -32.02 30.53 23.81
CA THR A 16 -31.00 29.48 24.00
C THR A 16 -31.55 28.04 23.97
N ASP A 17 -32.86 27.80 23.84
CA ASP A 17 -33.41 26.43 23.94
C ASP A 17 -32.78 25.47 22.90
N LEU A 18 -32.49 25.98 21.70
CA LEU A 18 -31.89 25.19 20.64
C LEU A 18 -30.40 24.93 20.89
N THR A 19 -29.66 25.93 21.38
CA THR A 19 -28.23 25.77 21.70
C THR A 19 -28.04 24.84 22.89
N ASP A 20 -28.92 24.92 23.89
CA ASP A 20 -28.91 24.01 25.04
C ASP A 20 -29.07 22.54 24.62
N ASN A 21 -29.98 22.26 23.67
CA ASN A 21 -30.19 20.92 23.15
C ASN A 21 -28.99 20.41 22.32
N ILE A 22 -28.24 21.31 21.70
CA ILE A 22 -27.06 20.99 20.89
C ILE A 22 -25.84 20.73 21.78
N PHE A 23 -25.58 21.61 22.75
CA PHE A 23 -24.31 21.62 23.49
C PHE A 23 -24.34 20.89 24.84
N LYS A 24 -25.47 20.86 25.57
CA LYS A 24 -25.51 20.22 26.91
C LYS A 24 -25.04 18.75 26.89
N PRO A 25 -25.46 17.90 25.93
CA PRO A 25 -24.97 16.53 25.86
C PRO A 25 -23.45 16.45 25.63
N ALA A 26 -22.90 17.29 24.75
CA ALA A 26 -21.46 17.31 24.42
C ALA A 26 -20.58 17.90 25.54
N ILE A 27 -21.12 18.79 26.36
CA ILE A 27 -20.47 19.26 27.59
C ILE A 27 -20.43 18.12 28.62
N ALA A 28 -21.52 17.38 28.78
CA ALA A 28 -21.64 16.31 29.75
C ALA A 28 -20.85 15.04 29.38
N HIS A 29 -20.71 14.75 28.08
CA HIS A 29 -20.09 13.53 27.58
C HIS A 29 -19.04 13.83 26.51
N GLU A 30 -17.75 13.66 26.84
CA GLU A 30 -16.64 14.02 25.95
C GLU A 30 -16.67 13.28 24.61
N ILE A 31 -17.15 12.03 24.61
CA ILE A 31 -17.34 11.20 23.41
C ILE A 31 -18.29 11.80 22.37
N LEU A 32 -19.14 12.77 22.76
CA LEU A 32 -20.07 13.45 21.86
C LEU A 32 -19.50 14.75 21.27
N ARG A 33 -18.33 15.22 21.73
CA ARG A 33 -17.72 16.46 21.26
C ARG A 33 -17.36 16.37 19.77
N ASP A 34 -16.67 15.30 19.38
CA ASP A 34 -16.25 15.11 17.99
C ASP A 34 -17.44 14.87 17.06
N GLU A 35 -18.46 14.13 17.51
CA GLU A 35 -19.70 13.95 16.76
C GLU A 35 -20.38 15.31 16.50
N LEU A 36 -20.44 16.18 17.51
CA LEU A 36 -20.98 17.52 17.32
C LEU A 36 -20.15 18.33 16.32
N TYR A 37 -18.83 18.35 16.45
CA TYR A 37 -17.95 19.05 15.49
C TYR A 37 -18.13 18.51 14.08
N CYS A 38 -18.17 17.19 13.89
CA CYS A 38 -18.43 16.54 12.61
C CYS A 38 -19.78 16.95 12.00
N GLN A 39 -20.84 16.97 12.80
CA GLN A 39 -22.17 17.41 12.35
C GLN A 39 -22.16 18.88 11.93
N LEU A 40 -21.55 19.77 12.71
CA LEU A 40 -21.46 21.20 12.39
C LEU A 40 -20.63 21.44 11.13
N LEU A 41 -19.45 20.82 11.03
CA LEU A 41 -18.58 20.91 9.85
C LEU A 41 -19.27 20.39 8.60
N ARG A 42 -20.00 19.27 8.69
CA ARG A 42 -20.80 18.73 7.58
C ARG A 42 -21.86 19.73 7.11
N GLN A 43 -22.49 20.44 8.03
CA GLN A 43 -23.56 21.39 7.73
C GLN A 43 -23.06 22.71 7.09
N VAL A 44 -21.81 23.11 7.30
CA VAL A 44 -21.21 24.29 6.65
C VAL A 44 -20.45 23.93 5.37
N THR A 45 -20.01 22.68 5.21
CA THR A 45 -19.27 22.25 4.02
C THR A 45 -20.18 22.21 2.80
N MET A 46 -19.88 23.03 1.79
CA MET A 46 -20.63 23.09 0.53
C MET A 46 -22.13 23.40 0.71
N ASN A 47 -22.49 24.22 1.70
CA ASN A 47 -23.87 24.62 1.95
C ASN A 47 -24.31 25.71 0.94
N PRO A 48 -25.35 25.48 0.11
CA PRO A 48 -25.80 26.47 -0.88
C PRO A 48 -26.59 27.64 -0.27
N SER A 49 -27.05 27.51 0.98
CA SER A 49 -27.81 28.56 1.67
C SER A 49 -26.88 29.37 2.56
N MET A 50 -26.57 30.59 2.12
CA MET A 50 -25.70 31.52 2.87
C MET A 50 -26.19 31.78 4.30
N LEU A 51 -27.51 31.89 4.51
CA LEU A 51 -28.10 32.08 5.83
C LEU A 51 -27.91 30.84 6.73
N SER A 52 -28.10 29.65 6.17
CA SER A 52 -27.89 28.39 6.89
C SER A 52 -26.42 28.23 7.25
N GLU A 53 -25.53 28.53 6.30
CA GLU A 53 -24.08 28.50 6.48
C GLU A 53 -23.62 29.45 7.59
N GLU A 54 -24.07 30.72 7.58
CA GLU A 54 -23.77 31.71 8.61
C GLU A 54 -24.18 31.22 10.01
N ARG A 55 -25.40 30.67 10.14
CA ARG A 55 -25.87 30.07 11.39
C ARG A 55 -25.07 28.82 11.80
N GLY A 56 -24.59 28.04 10.83
CA GLY A 56 -23.68 26.93 11.08
C GLY A 56 -22.35 27.39 11.66
N TRP A 57 -21.77 28.47 11.11
CA TRP A 57 -20.55 29.09 11.62
C TRP A 57 -20.73 29.70 13.01
N GLU A 58 -21.88 30.31 13.31
CA GLU A 58 -22.21 30.75 14.68
C GLU A 58 -22.16 29.57 15.68
N LEU A 59 -22.72 28.41 15.31
CA LEU A 59 -22.66 27.22 16.16
C LEU A 59 -21.24 26.67 16.32
N ILE A 60 -20.40 26.73 15.28
CA ILE A 60 -18.98 26.35 15.38
C ILE A 60 -18.25 27.31 16.31
N TRP A 61 -18.47 28.62 16.19
CA TRP A 61 -17.88 29.62 17.08
C TRP A 61 -18.26 29.37 18.54
N LEU A 62 -19.55 29.12 18.81
CA LEU A 62 -20.01 28.74 20.15
C LEU A 62 -19.36 27.44 20.64
N ALA A 63 -19.26 26.40 19.80
CA ALA A 63 -18.62 25.14 20.14
C ALA A 63 -17.16 25.33 20.57
N THR A 64 -16.40 26.12 19.80
CA THR A 64 -14.97 26.40 20.09
C THR A 64 -14.74 27.16 21.38
N GLY A 65 -15.73 27.94 21.85
CA GLY A 65 -15.70 28.60 23.15
C GLY A 65 -16.07 27.70 24.33
N LEU A 66 -16.72 26.55 24.09
CA LEU A 66 -17.17 25.62 25.13
C LEU A 66 -16.19 24.48 25.38
N PHE A 67 -15.66 23.87 24.31
CA PHE A 67 -14.71 22.76 24.40
C PHE A 67 -13.97 22.59 23.07
N ALA A 68 -12.72 22.09 23.13
CA ALA A 68 -11.98 21.71 21.94
C ALA A 68 -12.48 20.35 21.37
N PRO A 69 -12.40 20.12 20.05
CA PRO A 69 -12.49 18.76 19.51
C PRO A 69 -11.31 17.92 20.03
N SER A 70 -11.44 16.60 19.98
CA SER A 70 -10.32 15.71 20.29
C SER A 70 -9.15 16.01 19.37
N THR A 71 -7.93 15.98 19.91
CA THR A 71 -6.68 16.12 19.14
C THR A 71 -6.38 14.89 18.29
N SER A 72 -7.09 13.80 18.54
CA SER A 72 -6.87 12.48 18.01
C SER A 72 -8.01 12.04 17.10
N LEU A 73 -7.66 11.43 15.97
CA LEU A 73 -8.56 10.84 15.00
C LEU A 73 -8.19 9.37 14.82
N MET A 74 -9.19 8.48 14.74
CA MET A 74 -8.95 7.08 14.40
C MET A 74 -8.83 6.93 12.88
N LYS A 75 -7.71 6.37 12.41
CA LYS A 75 -7.50 6.08 11.00
C LYS A 75 -7.40 4.58 10.74
N GLU A 76 -8.27 4.09 9.87
CA GLU A 76 -8.19 2.71 9.34
C GLU A 76 -6.91 2.53 8.51
N VAL A 77 -6.16 1.49 8.86
CA VAL A 77 -4.93 1.06 8.19
C VAL A 77 -5.14 -0.38 7.72
N TYR A 78 -5.00 -0.60 6.41
CA TYR A 78 -5.16 -1.90 5.78
C TYR A 78 -3.82 -2.64 5.67
N PHE A 79 -3.86 -3.97 5.76
CA PHE A 79 -2.70 -4.84 5.72
C PHE A 79 -2.73 -5.83 4.53
N PRO A 80 -1.59 -6.41 4.13
CA PRO A 80 -1.53 -7.35 3.01
C PRO A 80 -2.36 -8.63 3.16
N ASP A 81 -2.65 -9.06 4.39
CA ASP A 81 -3.50 -10.22 4.67
C ASP A 81 -5.01 -9.94 4.58
N GLN A 82 -5.38 -8.73 4.12
CA GLN A 82 -6.74 -8.22 3.99
C GLN A 82 -7.41 -7.83 5.31
N SER A 83 -6.68 -7.84 6.43
CA SER A 83 -7.15 -7.26 7.68
C SER A 83 -6.93 -5.74 7.72
N ASP A 84 -7.57 -5.09 8.69
CA ASP A 84 -7.40 -3.67 8.98
C ASP A 84 -7.41 -3.42 10.49
N GLU A 85 -6.81 -2.30 10.90
CA GLU A 85 -6.85 -1.81 12.28
C GLU A 85 -7.10 -0.30 12.29
N ALA A 86 -7.91 0.16 13.25
CA ALA A 86 -8.10 1.58 13.51
C ALA A 86 -7.01 2.07 14.46
N ILE A 87 -6.20 3.02 13.99
CA ILE A 87 -5.04 3.55 14.72
C ILE A 87 -5.24 5.03 14.98
N GLU A 88 -5.03 5.43 16.24
CA GLU A 88 -5.11 6.82 16.66
C GLU A 88 -3.96 7.66 16.07
N VAL A 89 -4.32 8.78 15.43
CA VAL A 89 -3.40 9.75 14.84
C VAL A 89 -3.81 11.18 15.21
N GLU A 90 -2.83 12.06 15.31
CA GLU A 90 -3.01 13.49 15.62
C GLU A 90 -2.58 14.35 14.41
N SER A 91 -2.97 15.62 14.38
CA SER A 91 -2.56 16.56 13.30
C SER A 91 -1.03 16.68 13.16
N SER A 92 -0.30 16.50 14.26
CA SER A 92 1.16 16.54 14.36
C SER A 92 1.82 15.17 14.11
N THR A 93 1.06 14.12 13.83
CA THR A 93 1.62 12.76 13.67
C THR A 93 2.46 12.66 12.40
N ARG A 94 3.74 12.30 12.57
CA ARG A 94 4.62 11.97 11.44
C ARG A 94 4.46 10.51 11.03
N ALA A 95 4.81 10.20 9.78
CA ALA A 95 4.74 8.84 9.25
C ALA A 95 5.52 7.82 10.11
N ARG A 96 6.71 8.18 10.62
CA ARG A 96 7.49 7.31 11.52
C ARG A 96 6.79 6.98 12.83
N ASP A 97 6.05 7.94 13.39
CA ASP A 97 5.36 7.81 14.68
C ASP A 97 4.10 6.95 14.48
N PHE A 98 3.42 7.15 13.36
CA PHE A 98 2.31 6.30 12.93
C PHE A 98 2.77 4.85 12.67
N CYS A 99 3.87 4.65 11.93
CA CYS A 99 4.50 3.32 11.78
C CYS A 99 4.87 2.69 13.14
N HIS A 100 5.30 3.49 14.12
CA HIS A 100 5.58 3.01 15.48
C HIS A 100 4.34 2.44 16.15
N ARG A 101 3.24 3.22 16.15
CA ARG A 101 1.97 2.82 16.76
C ARG A 101 1.42 1.54 16.14
N ILE A 102 1.47 1.42 14.80
CA ILE A 102 1.04 0.21 14.08
C ILE A 102 1.91 -1.00 14.47
N ALA A 103 3.24 -0.86 14.41
CA ALA A 103 4.14 -1.97 14.73
C ALA A 103 3.98 -2.46 16.18
N HIS A 104 3.76 -1.53 17.13
CA HIS A 104 3.44 -1.87 18.51
C HIS A 104 2.09 -2.58 18.64
N ARG A 105 1.04 -2.05 17.99
CA ARG A 105 -0.32 -2.64 17.98
C ARG A 105 -0.33 -4.07 17.46
N LEU A 106 0.45 -4.35 16.41
CA LEU A 106 0.58 -5.68 15.80
C LEU A 106 1.64 -6.58 16.49
N ALA A 107 2.25 -6.10 17.58
CA ALA A 107 3.31 -6.79 18.30
C ALA A 107 4.45 -7.30 17.40
N LEU A 108 4.91 -6.46 16.46
CA LEU A 108 6.06 -6.77 15.61
C LEU A 108 7.35 -6.66 16.42
N LYS A 109 8.28 -7.60 16.23
CA LYS A 109 9.61 -7.57 16.84
C LYS A 109 10.50 -6.53 16.20
N LYS A 110 10.38 -6.32 14.88
CA LYS A 110 11.19 -5.38 14.11
C LYS A 110 10.31 -4.51 13.22
N ARG A 111 10.47 -3.18 13.32
CA ARG A 111 9.78 -2.20 12.46
C ARG A 111 10.59 -1.83 11.21
N ASP A 112 11.89 -2.10 11.20
CA ASP A 112 12.77 -1.63 10.13
C ASP A 112 12.34 -2.16 8.76
N GLY A 113 12.23 -1.23 7.82
CA GLY A 113 11.80 -1.50 6.45
C GLY A 113 10.29 -1.50 6.23
N PHE A 114 9.45 -1.31 7.25
CA PHE A 114 8.03 -1.05 7.08
C PHE A 114 7.74 0.44 6.82
N SER A 115 6.72 0.72 6.01
CA SER A 115 6.31 2.07 5.63
C SER A 115 4.80 2.16 5.49
N LEU A 116 4.28 3.38 5.65
CA LEU A 116 2.94 3.72 5.20
C LEU A 116 2.90 3.91 3.69
N PHE A 117 1.75 3.58 3.11
CA PHE A 117 1.41 3.83 1.73
C PHE A 117 0.01 4.46 1.67
N VAL A 118 -0.15 5.54 0.91
CA VAL A 118 -1.46 6.14 0.67
C VAL A 118 -1.90 5.79 -0.74
N LYS A 119 -3.09 5.18 -0.85
CA LYS A 119 -3.74 4.87 -2.11
C LYS A 119 -4.86 5.86 -2.38
N ILE A 120 -4.79 6.54 -3.52
CA ILE A 120 -5.84 7.41 -4.04
C ILE A 120 -6.12 7.00 -5.49
N LYS A 121 -7.35 6.57 -5.79
CA LYS A 121 -7.70 5.96 -7.08
C LYS A 121 -6.72 4.80 -7.40
N GLU A 122 -6.05 4.86 -8.55
CA GLU A 122 -5.06 3.85 -9.00
C GLU A 122 -3.62 4.16 -8.58
N LYS A 123 -3.40 5.27 -7.86
CA LYS A 123 -2.08 5.69 -7.39
C LYS A 123 -1.87 5.21 -5.97
N VAL A 124 -0.69 4.70 -5.69
CA VAL A 124 -0.27 4.27 -4.35
C VAL A 124 1.08 4.92 -4.11
N LEU A 125 1.31 5.64 -3.02
CA LEU A 125 2.61 6.27 -2.77
C LEU A 125 3.11 5.91 -1.39
N ALA A 126 4.40 5.62 -1.25
CA ALA A 126 5.02 5.48 0.06
C ALA A 126 5.10 6.86 0.74
N VAL A 127 4.73 6.94 2.02
CA VAL A 127 4.85 8.18 2.80
C VAL A 127 6.28 8.27 3.36
N PRO A 128 7.02 9.36 3.10
CA PRO A 128 8.34 9.55 3.70
C PRO A 128 8.27 9.61 5.23
N GLU A 129 9.18 8.95 5.93
CA GLU A 129 9.13 8.80 7.39
C GLU A 129 9.14 10.11 8.17
N SER A 130 9.77 11.16 7.62
CA SER A 130 9.87 12.48 8.25
C SER A 130 8.65 13.36 8.03
N GLU A 131 7.79 13.05 7.05
CA GLU A 131 6.63 13.86 6.69
C GLU A 131 5.51 13.74 7.72
N PHE A 132 4.76 14.83 7.90
CA PHE A 132 3.50 14.80 8.62
C PHE A 132 2.46 14.07 7.78
N PHE A 133 1.73 13.12 8.39
CA PHE A 133 0.85 12.22 7.65
C PHE A 133 -0.26 12.97 6.91
N PHE A 134 -0.95 13.89 7.60
CA PHE A 134 -2.04 14.65 6.99
C PHE A 134 -1.56 15.65 5.93
N ASP A 135 -0.37 16.24 6.11
CA ASP A 135 0.24 17.11 5.10
C ASP A 135 0.50 16.32 3.81
N PHE A 136 1.08 15.11 3.92
CA PHE A 136 1.30 14.26 2.77
C PHE A 136 0.00 13.88 2.05
N VAL A 137 -1.04 13.47 2.79
CA VAL A 137 -2.35 13.13 2.21
C VAL A 137 -2.94 14.33 1.47
N ARG A 138 -2.85 15.53 2.05
CA ARG A 138 -3.36 16.77 1.48
C ARG A 138 -2.59 17.17 0.22
N GLN A 139 -1.25 17.16 0.27
CA GLN A 139 -0.40 17.48 -0.88
C GLN A 139 -0.58 16.47 -2.03
N LEU A 140 -0.76 15.18 -1.71
CA LEU A 140 -1.06 14.16 -2.71
C LEU A 140 -2.43 14.38 -3.37
N SER A 141 -3.44 14.71 -2.58
CA SER A 141 -4.80 14.96 -3.07
C SER A 141 -4.81 16.12 -4.07
N ASP A 142 -4.13 17.21 -3.74
CA ASP A 142 -3.97 18.37 -4.62
C ASP A 142 -3.23 18.03 -5.91
N TRP A 143 -2.13 17.29 -5.80
CA TRP A 143 -1.37 16.90 -6.98
C TRP A 143 -2.20 16.03 -7.93
N ILE A 144 -3.00 15.10 -7.41
CA ILE A 144 -3.90 14.28 -8.23
C ILE A 144 -4.96 15.15 -8.90
N GLN A 145 -5.58 16.08 -8.17
CA GLN A 145 -6.58 16.99 -8.75
C GLN A 145 -5.98 17.86 -9.87
N ASN A 146 -4.79 18.42 -9.66
CA ASN A 146 -4.13 19.29 -10.63
C ASN A 146 -3.66 18.56 -11.90
N ASN A 147 -3.27 17.28 -11.80
CA ASN A 147 -2.86 16.49 -12.97
C ASN A 147 -4.03 15.83 -13.71
N HIS A 148 -5.14 15.57 -13.02
CA HIS A 148 -6.39 15.12 -13.63
C HIS A 148 -7.30 16.32 -13.84
N ALA A 149 -6.95 17.20 -14.79
CA ALA A 149 -7.75 18.37 -15.15
C ALA A 149 -9.21 17.98 -15.47
N LEU A 150 -10.09 18.11 -14.48
CA LEU A 150 -11.49 18.44 -14.70
C LEU A 150 -11.66 19.84 -14.12
N LYS A 151 -11.79 20.79 -15.05
CA LYS A 151 -12.23 22.15 -14.76
C LYS A 151 -13.49 22.09 -13.88
N GLU A 152 -13.50 22.91 -12.84
CA GLU A 152 -14.72 23.37 -12.15
C GLU A 152 -15.62 22.28 -11.52
N THR A 153 -15.03 21.29 -10.85
CA THR A 153 -15.80 20.49 -9.87
C THR A 153 -15.38 20.84 -8.44
N PRO A 154 -16.32 20.86 -7.47
CA PRO A 154 -16.01 21.15 -6.08
C PRO A 154 -14.89 20.26 -5.55
N ILE A 155 -14.20 20.71 -4.50
CA ILE A 155 -13.19 19.94 -3.75
C ILE A 155 -13.87 18.69 -3.17
N ILE A 156 -13.99 17.61 -3.96
CA ILE A 156 -14.44 16.32 -3.44
C ILE A 156 -13.26 15.75 -2.67
N PRO A 157 -13.42 15.42 -1.37
CA PRO A 157 -12.38 14.72 -0.62
C PRO A 157 -12.07 13.43 -1.38
N ALA A 158 -10.84 13.30 -1.88
CA ALA A 158 -10.45 12.08 -2.55
C ALA A 158 -10.43 10.97 -1.50
N ASN A 159 -11.34 10.00 -1.62
CA ASN A 159 -11.33 8.82 -0.76
C ASN A 159 -9.96 8.15 -0.88
N TYR A 160 -9.21 8.14 0.21
CA TYR A 160 -7.89 7.58 0.29
C TYR A 160 -7.86 6.42 1.29
N GLN A 161 -7.12 5.39 0.94
CA GLN A 161 -6.85 4.23 1.79
C GLN A 161 -5.40 4.30 2.27
N VAL A 162 -5.17 3.90 3.52
CA VAL A 162 -3.83 3.84 4.10
C VAL A 162 -3.45 2.38 4.24
N PHE A 163 -2.31 2.01 3.70
CA PHE A 163 -1.76 0.67 3.84
C PHE A 163 -0.47 0.74 4.65
N PHE A 164 -0.24 -0.26 5.49
CA PHE A 164 1.04 -0.47 6.12
C PHE A 164 1.65 -1.75 5.55
N MET A 165 2.85 -1.64 4.99
CA MET A 165 3.47 -2.75 4.27
C MET A 165 4.99 -2.70 4.40
N ARG A 166 5.64 -3.83 4.12
CA ARG A 166 7.09 -3.87 4.06
C ARG A 166 7.60 -3.29 2.74
N LYS A 167 8.37 -2.21 2.84
CA LYS A 167 9.01 -1.49 1.73
C LYS A 167 10.43 -2.01 1.47
N LEU A 168 11.26 -2.12 2.50
CA LEU A 168 12.68 -2.48 2.37
C LEU A 168 12.94 -3.89 2.91
N TRP A 169 13.52 -4.75 2.07
CA TRP A 169 13.75 -6.16 2.40
C TRP A 169 15.17 -6.49 2.85
N MET A 170 15.60 -5.84 3.91
CA MET A 170 16.93 -6.04 4.49
C MET A 170 16.91 -7.15 5.55
N ASN A 171 17.83 -8.11 5.45
CA ASN A 171 18.14 -9.13 6.47
C ASN A 171 16.91 -9.87 7.05
N VAL A 172 15.90 -10.17 6.23
CA VAL A 172 14.74 -10.94 6.68
C VAL A 172 15.05 -12.41 6.74
N LYS A 173 14.70 -13.00 7.87
CA LYS A 173 14.74 -14.43 8.09
C LYS A 173 13.33 -14.88 8.48
N PRO A 174 12.65 -15.65 7.62
CA PRO A 174 11.37 -16.26 7.98
C PRO A 174 11.49 -17.03 9.30
N GLY A 175 10.50 -16.91 10.17
CA GLY A 175 10.47 -17.48 11.52
C GLY A 175 11.00 -16.55 12.62
N ASP A 176 11.81 -15.53 12.30
CA ASP A 176 12.31 -14.58 13.31
C ASP A 176 11.16 -13.79 13.95
N ASP A 177 10.21 -13.32 13.14
CA ASP A 177 9.07 -12.51 13.55
C ASP A 177 7.77 -13.06 12.93
N ARG A 178 7.10 -13.92 13.70
CA ARG A 178 5.91 -14.65 13.25
C ARG A 178 4.77 -13.72 12.85
N ASN A 179 4.57 -12.59 13.55
CA ASN A 179 3.51 -11.65 13.19
C ASN A 179 3.86 -10.96 11.87
N ALA A 180 5.12 -10.57 11.68
CA ALA A 180 5.58 -10.00 10.42
C ALA A 180 5.40 -10.99 9.25
N ASP A 181 5.73 -12.26 9.46
CA ASP A 181 5.61 -13.31 8.45
C ASP A 181 4.17 -13.56 8.02
N LEU A 182 3.27 -13.66 9.00
CA LEU A 182 1.87 -14.06 8.78
C LEU A 182 1.00 -12.92 8.24
N ILE A 183 1.25 -11.68 8.64
CA ILE A 183 0.46 -10.50 8.23
C ILE A 183 1.03 -9.88 6.96
N PHE A 184 2.36 -9.87 6.79
CA PHE A 184 3.03 -9.15 5.70
C PHE A 184 3.79 -10.05 4.75
N HIS A 185 4.81 -10.78 5.24
CA HIS A 185 5.80 -11.35 4.33
C HIS A 185 5.18 -12.37 3.36
N TYR A 186 4.37 -13.30 3.88
CA TYR A 186 3.70 -14.31 3.03
C TYR A 186 2.79 -13.64 1.99
N HIS A 187 1.97 -12.69 2.44
CA HIS A 187 0.99 -12.02 1.59
C HIS A 187 1.62 -11.06 0.58
N GLN A 188 2.86 -10.59 0.80
CA GLN A 188 3.60 -9.79 -0.16
C GLN A 188 4.45 -10.64 -1.14
N GLU A 189 5.00 -11.78 -0.72
CA GLU A 189 5.85 -12.62 -1.58
C GLU A 189 5.06 -13.64 -2.41
N CYS A 190 3.98 -14.23 -1.87
CA CYS A 190 3.19 -15.23 -2.58
C CYS A 190 2.66 -14.72 -3.94
N PRO A 191 2.10 -13.50 -4.05
CA PRO A 191 1.69 -12.95 -5.35
C PRO A 191 2.85 -12.79 -6.34
N LYS A 192 4.07 -12.46 -5.88
CA LYS A 192 5.26 -12.33 -6.75
C LYS A 192 5.71 -13.69 -7.30
N TYR A 193 5.61 -14.73 -6.47
CA TYR A 193 5.78 -16.11 -6.89
C TYR A 193 4.75 -16.54 -7.93
N LEU A 194 3.46 -16.27 -7.69
CA LEU A 194 2.39 -16.64 -8.63
C LEU A 194 2.48 -15.88 -9.96
N LEU A 195 3.05 -14.67 -9.96
CA LEU A 195 3.37 -13.94 -11.19
C LEU A 195 4.54 -14.54 -11.99
N GLY A 196 5.29 -15.48 -11.40
CA GLY A 196 6.43 -16.13 -12.04
C GLY A 196 7.71 -15.30 -11.99
N TYR A 197 7.89 -14.39 -11.02
CA TYR A 197 9.10 -13.55 -10.98
C TYR A 197 10.35 -14.26 -10.45
N HIS A 198 10.20 -15.42 -9.83
CA HIS A 198 11.32 -16.23 -9.36
C HIS A 198 11.62 -17.36 -10.35
N LYS A 199 12.91 -17.70 -10.51
CA LYS A 199 13.31 -18.90 -11.23
C LYS A 199 12.98 -20.14 -10.37
N ILE A 200 12.00 -20.91 -10.82
CA ILE A 200 11.44 -22.06 -10.11
C ILE A 200 11.47 -23.27 -11.05
N SER A 201 11.86 -24.43 -10.53
CA SER A 201 11.75 -25.71 -11.24
C SER A 201 10.34 -26.29 -11.12
N LYS A 202 9.95 -27.17 -12.04
CA LYS A 202 8.62 -27.82 -11.98
C LYS A 202 8.41 -28.55 -10.65
N GLN A 203 9.45 -29.20 -10.12
CA GLN A 203 9.38 -29.90 -8.84
C GLN A 203 9.13 -28.94 -7.67
N GLU A 204 9.87 -27.83 -7.61
CA GLU A 204 9.63 -26.79 -6.60
C GLU A 204 8.23 -26.20 -6.70
N ALA A 205 7.70 -26.00 -7.91
CA ALA A 205 6.34 -25.49 -8.10
C ALA A 205 5.26 -26.46 -7.57
N ILE A 206 5.47 -27.77 -7.69
CA ILE A 206 4.58 -28.79 -7.11
C ILE A 206 4.59 -28.70 -5.58
N GLU A 207 5.79 -28.62 -4.98
CA GLU A 207 5.98 -28.54 -3.53
C GLU A 207 5.39 -27.24 -2.96
N LEU A 208 5.72 -26.10 -3.57
CA LEU A 208 5.18 -24.80 -3.18
C LEU A 208 3.66 -24.73 -3.39
N GLY A 209 3.13 -25.32 -4.47
CA GLY A 209 1.69 -25.40 -4.69
C GLY A 209 0.96 -26.18 -3.59
N ALA A 210 1.54 -27.28 -3.11
CA ALA A 210 1.01 -28.03 -1.97
C ALA A 210 1.08 -27.22 -0.66
N ILE A 211 2.19 -26.51 -0.42
CA ILE A 211 2.37 -25.64 0.75
C ILE A 211 1.37 -24.47 0.73
N ILE A 212 1.17 -23.81 -0.42
CA ILE A 212 0.21 -22.73 -0.57
C ILE A 212 -1.21 -23.26 -0.32
N LEU A 213 -1.55 -24.43 -0.86
CA LEU A 213 -2.86 -25.07 -0.60
C LEU A 213 -3.08 -25.30 0.91
N ARG A 214 -2.04 -25.76 1.63
CA ARG A 214 -2.09 -25.90 3.10
C ARG A 214 -2.22 -24.54 3.79
N ALA A 215 -1.51 -23.52 3.32
CA ALA A 215 -1.52 -22.17 3.89
C ALA A 215 -2.90 -21.48 3.77
N ILE A 216 -3.62 -21.67 2.66
CA ILE A 216 -4.96 -21.08 2.45
C ILE A 216 -6.08 -21.93 3.07
N THR A 217 -5.82 -23.20 3.38
CA THR A 217 -6.81 -24.08 4.00
C THR A 217 -6.87 -23.84 5.51
N LYS A 218 -8.06 -23.54 6.04
CA LYS A 218 -8.27 -23.40 7.48
C LYS A 218 -7.92 -24.69 8.22
N ASP A 219 -7.28 -24.60 9.38
CA ASP A 219 -6.85 -25.77 10.17
C ASP A 219 -7.99 -26.70 10.58
N SER A 220 -9.21 -26.19 10.70
CA SER A 220 -10.40 -26.98 11.02
C SER A 220 -11.06 -27.67 9.81
N LYS A 221 -10.50 -27.52 8.61
CA LYS A 221 -11.09 -28.02 7.36
C LYS A 221 -10.12 -28.90 6.58
N ASN A 222 -10.67 -29.92 5.94
CA ASN A 222 -9.94 -30.70 4.94
C ASN A 222 -9.61 -29.84 3.72
N ALA A 223 -8.47 -30.11 3.08
CA ALA A 223 -8.09 -29.40 1.87
C ALA A 223 -9.07 -29.65 0.73
N PRO A 224 -9.37 -28.62 -0.09
CA PRO A 224 -10.28 -28.73 -1.22
C PRO A 224 -9.59 -29.38 -2.43
N LEU A 225 -9.07 -30.61 -2.29
CA LEU A 225 -8.30 -31.32 -3.32
C LEU A 225 -9.08 -31.47 -4.64
N ALA A 226 -10.41 -31.62 -4.56
CA ALA A 226 -11.28 -31.69 -5.74
C ALA A 226 -11.30 -30.37 -6.54
N GLN A 227 -11.09 -29.23 -5.86
CA GLN A 227 -11.16 -27.88 -6.43
C GLN A 227 -9.80 -27.34 -6.91
N ILE A 228 -8.72 -28.12 -6.80
CA ILE A 228 -7.39 -27.73 -7.31
C ILE A 228 -7.45 -27.23 -8.77
N PRO A 229 -8.22 -27.83 -9.70
CA PRO A 229 -8.36 -27.31 -11.06
C PRO A 229 -8.80 -25.83 -11.13
N GLN A 230 -9.71 -25.42 -10.25
CA GLN A 230 -10.24 -24.05 -10.17
C GLN A 230 -9.27 -23.11 -9.47
N LEU A 231 -8.51 -23.63 -8.48
CA LEU A 231 -7.55 -22.87 -7.69
C LEU A 231 -6.15 -22.81 -8.33
N LEU A 232 -5.94 -23.39 -9.51
CA LEU A 232 -4.59 -23.61 -10.03
C LEU A 232 -3.78 -22.31 -10.20
N SER A 233 -4.44 -21.22 -10.58
CA SER A 233 -3.81 -19.88 -10.70
C SER A 233 -3.38 -19.26 -9.37
N GLU A 234 -3.89 -19.79 -8.25
CA GLU A 234 -3.52 -19.40 -6.90
C GLU A 234 -2.43 -20.30 -6.29
N LEU A 235 -2.08 -21.41 -6.96
CA LEU A 235 -1.12 -22.40 -6.45
C LEU A 235 0.17 -22.47 -7.29
N VAL A 236 0.06 -22.25 -8.61
CA VAL A 236 1.15 -22.45 -9.58
C VAL A 236 1.48 -21.13 -10.30
N PRO A 237 2.76 -20.82 -10.54
CA PRO A 237 3.15 -19.63 -11.30
C PRO A 237 2.53 -19.58 -12.70
N LYS A 238 2.11 -18.40 -13.13
CA LYS A 238 1.40 -18.17 -14.41
C LYS A 238 2.17 -18.72 -15.63
N ASP A 239 3.49 -18.59 -15.65
CA ASP A 239 4.35 -19.07 -16.73
C ASP A 239 4.55 -20.60 -16.73
N MET A 240 4.29 -21.27 -15.60
CA MET A 240 4.43 -22.72 -15.48
C MET A 240 3.14 -23.49 -15.74
N MET A 241 1.98 -22.84 -15.70
CA MET A 241 0.68 -23.52 -15.86
C MET A 241 0.58 -24.36 -17.14
N ARG A 242 1.23 -23.90 -18.23
CA ARG A 242 1.20 -24.57 -19.54
C ARG A 242 2.12 -25.80 -19.63
N LEU A 243 2.97 -26.06 -18.64
CA LEU A 243 3.92 -27.18 -18.66
C LEU A 243 3.26 -28.55 -18.42
N SER A 244 2.01 -28.60 -17.98
CA SER A 244 1.26 -29.84 -17.73
C SER A 244 -0.24 -29.59 -17.83
N SER A 245 -1.02 -30.65 -18.03
CA SER A 245 -2.48 -30.56 -18.00
C SER A 245 -2.98 -30.24 -16.59
N THR A 246 -4.17 -29.65 -16.48
CA THR A 246 -4.82 -29.37 -15.20
C THR A 246 -5.01 -30.62 -14.34
N SER A 247 -5.30 -31.78 -14.96
CA SER A 247 -5.45 -33.04 -14.21
C SER A 247 -4.11 -33.55 -13.67
N GLU A 248 -3.02 -33.36 -14.41
CA GLU A 248 -1.69 -33.75 -13.97
C GLU A 248 -1.20 -32.84 -12.84
N TRP A 249 -1.39 -31.53 -12.94
CA TRP A 249 -1.12 -30.61 -11.83
C TRP A 249 -1.91 -30.98 -10.57
N LYS A 250 -3.21 -31.27 -10.71
CA LYS A 250 -4.05 -31.75 -9.59
C LYS A 250 -3.46 -33.00 -8.95
N LYS A 251 -3.10 -34.01 -9.74
CA LYS A 251 -2.51 -35.27 -9.25
C LYS A 251 -1.19 -35.02 -8.50
N LEU A 252 -0.29 -34.24 -9.09
CA LEU A 252 1.03 -33.97 -8.52
C LEU A 252 0.94 -33.16 -7.22
N ILE A 253 0.14 -32.09 -7.19
CA ILE A 253 -0.07 -31.27 -6.00
C ILE A 253 -0.78 -32.07 -4.91
N SER A 254 -1.79 -32.88 -5.26
CA SER A 254 -2.49 -33.72 -4.26
C SER A 254 -1.55 -34.73 -3.61
N SER A 255 -0.65 -35.33 -4.40
CA SER A 255 0.38 -36.25 -3.88
C SER A 255 1.39 -35.54 -2.96
N ALA A 256 1.83 -34.33 -3.35
CA ALA A 256 2.72 -33.53 -2.51
C ALA A 256 2.03 -33.01 -1.24
N TYR A 257 0.72 -32.73 -1.28
CA TYR A 257 -0.05 -32.24 -0.14
C TYR A 257 -0.05 -33.19 1.05
N VAL A 258 -0.07 -34.51 0.81
CA VAL A 258 0.02 -35.54 1.87
C VAL A 258 1.24 -35.31 2.78
N LYS A 259 2.34 -34.80 2.24
CA LYS A 259 3.57 -34.53 3.01
C LYS A 259 3.45 -33.32 3.93
N VAL A 260 2.53 -32.39 3.66
CA VAL A 260 2.37 -31.12 4.38
C VAL A 260 1.03 -31.01 5.11
N GLU A 261 0.17 -32.02 5.00
CA GLU A 261 -1.17 -32.04 5.60
C GLU A 261 -1.15 -31.86 7.13
N HIS A 262 -0.10 -32.37 7.78
CA HIS A 262 0.10 -32.26 9.23
C HIS A 262 0.47 -30.85 9.71
N LEU A 263 0.82 -29.93 8.80
CA LEU A 263 1.21 -28.57 9.16
C LEU A 263 -0.01 -27.69 9.45
N THR A 264 0.17 -26.71 10.34
CA THR A 264 -0.81 -25.62 10.48
C THR A 264 -0.74 -24.66 9.28
N SER A 265 -1.82 -23.93 8.99
CA SER A 265 -1.84 -22.87 7.98
C SER A 265 -0.70 -21.86 8.22
N HIS A 266 -0.48 -21.48 9.48
CA HIS A 266 0.61 -20.59 9.85
C HIS A 266 1.99 -21.17 9.58
N GLN A 267 2.21 -22.45 9.89
CA GLN A 267 3.50 -23.09 9.61
C GLN A 267 3.74 -23.21 8.10
N ALA A 268 2.72 -23.56 7.32
CA ALA A 268 2.81 -23.59 5.87
C ALA A 268 3.19 -22.23 5.26
N LYS A 269 2.65 -21.12 5.78
CA LYS A 269 3.08 -19.77 5.36
C LYS A 269 4.56 -19.51 5.63
N ILE A 270 5.08 -19.92 6.78
CA ILE A 270 6.50 -19.76 7.15
C ILE A 270 7.39 -20.69 6.30
N ASP A 271 6.96 -21.92 6.05
CA ASP A 271 7.69 -22.88 5.21
C ASP A 271 7.77 -22.39 3.77
N PHE A 272 6.67 -21.83 3.23
CA PHE A 272 6.66 -21.15 1.93
C PHE A 272 7.72 -20.05 1.88
N LEU A 273 7.73 -19.16 2.88
CA LEU A 273 8.70 -18.08 2.97
C LEU A 273 10.13 -18.61 3.07
N THR A 274 10.35 -19.67 3.85
CA THR A 274 11.67 -20.30 4.02
C THR A 274 12.21 -20.86 2.71
N LEU A 275 11.34 -21.43 1.86
CA LEU A 275 11.72 -21.92 0.55
C LEU A 275 12.02 -20.78 -0.43
N ILE A 276 11.15 -19.76 -0.51
CA ILE A 276 11.35 -18.63 -1.42
C ILE A 276 12.54 -17.76 -0.98
N ALA A 277 12.82 -17.64 0.32
CA ALA A 277 13.97 -16.87 0.85
C ALA A 277 15.33 -17.39 0.38
N LYS A 278 15.41 -18.63 -0.14
CA LYS A 278 16.61 -19.18 -0.77
C LYS A 278 16.90 -18.59 -2.15
N LYS A 279 15.92 -17.91 -2.77
CA LYS A 279 16.05 -17.28 -4.08
C LYS A 279 16.71 -15.91 -3.95
N GLU A 280 17.66 -15.61 -4.83
CA GLU A 280 18.33 -14.30 -4.87
C GLU A 280 17.37 -13.12 -5.12
N THR A 281 16.19 -13.43 -5.68
CA THR A 281 15.12 -12.48 -5.97
C THR A 281 14.09 -12.34 -4.84
N PHE A 282 14.26 -13.02 -3.71
CA PHE A 282 13.40 -12.84 -2.52
C PHE A 282 13.38 -11.39 -2.05
N GLY A 283 12.19 -10.92 -1.66
CA GLY A 283 12.02 -9.57 -1.13
C GLY A 283 12.27 -8.47 -2.16
N SER A 284 12.21 -8.79 -3.46
CA SER A 284 12.42 -7.79 -4.50
C SER A 284 11.14 -7.02 -4.80
N ALA A 285 11.30 -5.76 -5.18
CA ALA A 285 10.31 -5.07 -6.02
C ALA A 285 10.62 -5.37 -7.48
N PHE A 286 9.61 -5.82 -8.24
CA PHE A 286 9.78 -6.27 -9.63
C PHE A 286 9.15 -5.29 -10.62
N PHE A 287 9.83 -5.04 -11.73
CA PHE A 287 9.37 -4.17 -12.83
C PHE A 287 9.56 -4.90 -14.16
N PRO A 288 8.49 -5.49 -14.71
CA PRO A 288 8.48 -5.92 -16.10
C PRO A 288 8.64 -4.69 -16.99
N VAL A 289 9.63 -4.69 -17.88
CA VAL A 289 9.90 -3.59 -18.80
C VAL A 289 10.11 -4.13 -20.21
N SER A 290 9.73 -3.34 -21.21
CA SER A 290 10.08 -3.61 -22.59
C SER A 290 11.15 -2.65 -23.06
N GLN A 291 12.12 -3.14 -23.84
CA GLN A 291 13.17 -2.33 -24.43
C GLN A 291 13.27 -2.62 -25.93
N TYR A 292 13.71 -1.61 -26.68
CA TYR A 292 13.87 -1.68 -28.14
C TYR A 292 15.17 -1.02 -28.60
N SER A 293 16.06 -0.69 -27.66
CA SER A 293 17.22 0.17 -27.89
C SER A 293 18.50 -0.64 -28.06
N ASP A 294 18.60 -1.78 -27.40
CA ASP A 294 19.77 -2.64 -27.42
C ASP A 294 19.40 -4.01 -27.98
N LEU A 295 19.86 -4.28 -29.20
CA LEU A 295 19.59 -5.54 -29.91
C LEU A 295 20.31 -6.75 -29.28
N SER A 296 21.27 -6.53 -28.36
CA SER A 296 21.92 -7.60 -27.61
C SER A 296 21.06 -8.11 -26.45
N LEU A 297 20.06 -7.33 -26.04
CA LEU A 297 19.16 -7.67 -24.96
C LEU A 297 17.81 -8.18 -25.48
N PRO A 298 17.14 -9.07 -24.73
CA PRO A 298 15.75 -9.44 -24.99
C PRO A 298 14.80 -8.23 -24.97
N ASP A 299 13.73 -8.29 -25.76
CA ASP A 299 12.70 -7.24 -25.80
C ASP A 299 11.99 -7.08 -24.45
N LYS A 300 11.77 -8.20 -23.74
CA LYS A 300 11.08 -8.25 -22.45
C LYS A 300 12.08 -8.54 -21.33
N LEU A 301 12.20 -7.60 -20.41
CA LEU A 301 13.11 -7.67 -19.29
C LEU A 301 12.33 -7.58 -17.98
N LEU A 302 12.96 -8.05 -16.91
CA LEU A 302 12.45 -7.97 -15.55
C LEU A 302 13.52 -7.34 -14.66
N ILE A 303 13.24 -6.15 -14.15
CA ILE A 303 14.10 -5.50 -13.15
C ILE A 303 13.67 -5.97 -11.77
N ALA A 304 14.62 -6.38 -10.92
CA ALA A 304 14.38 -6.67 -9.51
C ALA A 304 15.24 -5.76 -8.64
N ILE A 305 14.64 -5.09 -7.66
CA ILE A 305 15.35 -4.24 -6.70
C ILE A 305 15.21 -4.85 -5.31
N ASN A 306 16.33 -5.22 -4.68
CA ASN A 306 16.35 -5.82 -3.35
C ASN A 306 17.59 -5.41 -2.55
N GLN A 307 17.84 -6.09 -1.42
CA GLN A 307 18.98 -5.79 -0.54
C GLN A 307 20.36 -5.91 -1.21
N ASN A 308 20.47 -6.69 -2.28
CA ASN A 308 21.72 -6.90 -3.04
C ASN A 308 21.93 -5.83 -4.13
N GLY A 309 20.90 -5.06 -4.48
CA GLY A 309 20.99 -3.97 -5.44
C GLY A 309 19.90 -4.01 -6.51
N VAL A 310 20.26 -3.62 -7.73
CA VAL A 310 19.39 -3.62 -8.90
C VAL A 310 19.85 -4.70 -9.85
N HIS A 311 18.96 -5.64 -10.15
CA HIS A 311 19.22 -6.78 -11.03
C HIS A 311 18.35 -6.67 -12.28
N LEU A 312 18.91 -7.07 -13.41
CA LEU A 312 18.21 -7.17 -14.69
C LEU A 312 18.17 -8.62 -15.13
N TYR A 313 16.98 -9.15 -15.35
CA TYR A 313 16.75 -10.51 -15.82
C TYR A 313 16.08 -10.50 -17.19
N ASP A 314 16.33 -11.54 -17.96
CA ASP A 314 15.46 -11.90 -19.07
C ASP A 314 14.08 -12.32 -18.51
N ALA A 315 13.00 -11.73 -19.03
CA ALA A 315 11.67 -11.93 -18.45
C ALA A 315 11.09 -13.33 -18.68
N GLU A 316 11.60 -14.08 -19.66
CA GLU A 316 11.08 -15.40 -20.02
C GLU A 316 11.86 -16.50 -19.29
N SER A 317 13.15 -16.61 -19.57
CA SER A 317 14.09 -17.59 -19.00
C SER A 317 14.46 -17.33 -17.53
N LYS A 318 14.22 -16.10 -17.02
CA LYS A 318 14.59 -15.66 -15.66
C LYS A 318 16.08 -15.78 -15.37
N VAL A 319 16.92 -15.72 -16.41
CA VAL A 319 18.38 -15.71 -16.29
C VAL A 319 18.83 -14.28 -16.00
N LEU A 320 19.75 -14.14 -15.04
CA LEU A 320 20.35 -12.86 -14.69
C LEU A 320 21.22 -12.38 -15.86
N ILE A 321 20.97 -11.17 -16.34
CA ILE A 321 21.74 -10.51 -17.39
C ILE A 321 22.85 -9.68 -16.74
N THR A 322 22.49 -8.83 -15.78
CA THR A 322 23.45 -7.98 -15.07
C THR A 322 22.93 -7.56 -13.71
N GLN A 323 23.85 -7.20 -12.82
CA GLN A 323 23.56 -6.65 -11.50
C GLN A 323 24.42 -5.44 -11.20
N LYS A 324 23.83 -4.43 -10.57
CA LYS A 324 24.56 -3.32 -9.95
C LYS A 324 24.31 -3.37 -8.44
N GLY A 325 25.39 -3.46 -7.67
CA GLY A 325 25.33 -3.39 -6.21
C GLY A 325 24.78 -2.05 -5.71
N LYS A 326 24.69 -1.87 -4.39
CA LYS A 326 24.25 -0.59 -3.79
C LYS A 326 25.15 0.56 -4.27
N VAL A 327 24.67 1.33 -5.23
CA VAL A 327 25.29 2.59 -5.62
C VAL A 327 25.16 3.54 -4.44
N GLN A 328 26.27 3.94 -3.83
CA GLN A 328 26.31 5.17 -3.03
C GLN A 328 26.00 6.31 -4.01
N TYR A 329 24.74 6.72 -4.09
CA TYR A 329 24.40 7.94 -4.81
C TYR A 329 25.04 9.12 -4.06
N LYS A 330 26.25 9.52 -4.46
CA LYS A 330 26.68 10.91 -4.27
C LYS A 330 25.77 11.75 -5.15
N ALA A 331 24.84 12.47 -4.54
CA ALA A 331 24.07 13.51 -5.20
C ALA A 331 25.05 14.56 -5.74
N SER A 332 25.55 14.35 -6.95
CA SER A 332 26.34 15.34 -7.67
C SER A 332 25.34 16.16 -8.46
N ALA A 333 25.13 17.40 -8.03
CA ALA A 333 24.26 18.34 -8.72
C ALA A 333 24.76 18.55 -10.15
N VAL A 334 24.05 17.99 -11.12
CA VAL A 334 24.28 18.31 -12.54
C VAL A 334 23.64 19.68 -12.77
N THR A 335 24.46 20.68 -13.04
CA THR A 335 24.01 22.03 -13.40
C THR A 335 23.44 21.95 -14.82
N LEU A 336 22.16 22.27 -15.01
CA LEU A 336 21.50 22.30 -16.31
C LEU A 336 21.84 23.61 -17.07
N PRO A 337 22.01 23.60 -18.40
CA PRO A 337 22.20 24.82 -19.20
C PRO A 337 20.96 25.73 -19.16
N SER A 338 21.20 27.02 -19.07
CA SER A 338 20.29 28.09 -18.63
C SER A 338 19.28 28.63 -19.64
N HIS A 339 18.70 27.81 -20.53
CA HIS A 339 17.82 28.35 -21.60
C HIS A 339 16.46 27.67 -21.83
N LEU A 340 15.90 26.95 -20.85
CA LEU A 340 14.48 26.58 -20.87
C LEU A 340 13.85 26.85 -19.49
N PRO A 341 12.60 27.36 -19.43
CA PRO A 341 11.88 27.42 -18.18
C PRO A 341 11.74 26.00 -17.61
N PRO A 342 11.99 25.78 -16.31
CA PRO A 342 11.86 24.45 -15.73
C PRO A 342 10.41 23.99 -15.88
N PRO A 343 10.15 22.72 -16.27
CA PRO A 343 8.81 22.16 -16.14
C PRO A 343 8.40 22.23 -14.65
N PRO A 344 7.09 22.32 -14.34
CA PRO A 344 6.64 22.35 -12.96
C PRO A 344 7.20 21.13 -12.22
N THR A 345 8.12 21.39 -11.30
CA THR A 345 8.78 20.37 -10.50
C THR A 345 7.70 19.72 -9.65
N PRO A 346 7.41 18.41 -9.83
CA PRO A 346 6.49 17.76 -8.93
C PRO A 346 7.06 17.81 -7.51
N PRO A 347 6.22 17.97 -6.48
CA PRO A 347 6.67 17.93 -5.09
C PRO A 347 7.68 16.81 -4.81
N SER A 348 8.67 17.09 -3.96
CA SER A 348 9.80 16.20 -3.65
C SER A 348 9.38 14.80 -3.20
N PHE A 349 8.24 14.69 -2.51
CA PHE A 349 7.68 13.43 -1.99
C PHE A 349 7.14 12.48 -3.08
N LEU A 350 6.86 12.97 -4.29
CA LEU A 350 6.30 12.15 -5.37
C LEU A 350 7.35 11.28 -6.07
N ASN A 351 8.63 11.33 -5.64
CA ASN A 351 9.72 10.54 -6.23
C ASN A 351 9.47 9.02 -6.20
N ASP A 352 8.65 8.56 -5.25
CA ASP A 352 8.42 7.14 -4.94
C ASP A 352 6.99 6.69 -5.31
N ALA A 353 6.51 7.04 -6.50
CA ALA A 353 5.15 6.70 -6.87
C ALA A 353 4.97 5.21 -7.15
N TYR A 354 3.80 4.65 -6.87
CA TYR A 354 3.39 3.30 -7.26
C TYR A 354 2.05 3.37 -8.04
N TYR A 355 1.86 2.49 -9.01
CA TYR A 355 0.59 2.28 -9.73
C TYR A 355 -0.02 0.93 -9.37
N LYS A 356 -1.35 0.83 -9.41
CA LYS A 356 -2.07 -0.46 -9.39
C LYS A 356 -2.45 -0.85 -10.82
N TYR A 357 -2.15 -2.08 -11.25
CA TYR A 357 -2.70 -2.67 -12.49
C TYR A 357 -3.23 -4.07 -12.15
N GLY A 358 -4.55 -4.22 -12.05
CA GLY A 358 -5.17 -5.42 -11.46
C GLY A 358 -4.91 -5.52 -9.95
N GLU A 359 -4.60 -6.70 -9.43
CA GLU A 359 -4.38 -6.96 -7.99
C GLU A 359 -2.98 -6.55 -7.46
N HIS A 360 -2.12 -5.93 -8.28
CA HIS A 360 -0.69 -5.75 -7.96
C HIS A 360 -0.21 -4.29 -7.99
N TYR A 361 0.79 -3.98 -7.15
CA TYR A 361 1.43 -2.67 -6.98
C TYR A 361 2.75 -2.59 -7.79
N TYR A 362 2.92 -1.53 -8.58
CA TYR A 362 4.08 -1.23 -9.46
C TYR A 362 4.73 0.07 -9.02
N ILE A 363 6.03 0.34 -9.22
CA ILE A 363 6.66 1.66 -8.98
C ILE A 363 6.61 2.50 -10.26
N HIS A 364 6.41 3.80 -10.09
CA HIS A 364 6.72 4.85 -11.03
C HIS A 364 7.79 5.77 -10.45
N ARG A 365 8.90 5.91 -11.19
CA ARG A 365 9.16 7.22 -11.77
C ARG A 365 10.04 7.19 -13.00
N ARG A 366 9.73 8.14 -13.88
CA ARG A 366 10.50 8.68 -15.01
C ARG A 366 12.00 8.73 -14.70
N TYR A 367 12.72 7.66 -15.01
CA TYR A 367 14.06 7.58 -15.63
C TYR A 367 14.33 6.09 -15.96
N ILE A 368 13.42 5.43 -16.67
CA ILE A 368 13.74 4.25 -17.49
C ILE A 368 13.29 4.54 -18.93
N THR A 369 13.66 5.72 -19.40
CA THR A 369 14.18 5.91 -20.76
C THR A 369 15.59 6.43 -20.58
N VAL A 370 16.40 5.69 -19.83
CA VAL A 370 17.85 5.79 -19.99
C VAL A 370 18.13 4.82 -21.12
N PRO A 371 18.61 5.27 -22.30
CA PRO A 371 19.07 4.32 -23.31
C PRO A 371 20.09 3.42 -22.62
N ILE A 372 19.89 2.11 -22.74
CA ILE A 372 20.67 1.04 -22.10
C ILE A 372 22.20 1.28 -22.22
N GLN A 373 22.63 2.01 -23.25
CA GLN A 373 23.99 2.57 -23.40
C GLN A 373 24.57 3.25 -22.15
N ARG A 374 23.79 3.99 -21.34
CA ARG A 374 24.34 4.63 -20.12
C ARG A 374 24.57 3.65 -18.97
N TYR A 375 23.96 2.47 -19.00
CA TYR A 375 24.21 1.40 -18.03
C TYR A 375 25.39 0.50 -18.41
N LEU A 376 25.75 0.46 -19.70
CA LEU A 376 26.79 -0.36 -20.31
C LEU A 376 28.01 0.42 -20.83
N GLN A 377 28.24 1.67 -20.41
CA GLN A 377 29.51 2.35 -20.72
C GLN A 377 30.66 1.65 -19.99
N LEU A 378 31.23 0.70 -20.72
CA LEU A 378 32.57 0.17 -20.61
C LEU A 378 33.56 1.34 -20.49
N ASP A 379 34.55 1.15 -19.63
CA ASP A 379 35.81 1.86 -19.69
C ASP A 379 36.35 1.82 -21.11
N GLU A 380 36.39 3.00 -21.75
CA GLU A 380 37.47 3.37 -22.65
C GLU A 380 37.88 4.81 -22.33
N ARG A 381 38.56 4.99 -21.19
CA ARG A 381 39.89 5.61 -21.04
C ARG A 381 40.18 6.03 -19.61
#